data_AF-A0A2G4DV28-F1
#
_entry.id   AF-A0A2G4DV28-F1
#
_cell.length_a   1.000
_cell.length_b   1.000
_cell.length_c   1.000
_cell.angle_alpha   90.00
_cell.angle_beta   90.00
_cell.angle_gamma   90.00
#
_symmetry.space_group_name_H-M   'P 1'
#
loop_
_entity.id
_entity.type
_entity.pdbx_description
1 polymer ?
#
loop_
_entity_poly.entity_id
_entity_poly.type
_entity_poly.pdbx_seq_one_letter_code
_entity_poly.pdbx_strand_id
1 'polypeptide(L)'
;MPADDSCSAHLLAAVANALSSGAWSRLKTCGDCRWAFYDNTRNVSKRWCGMTKGGAEGRACGTIAKVSAFRARAAAKKSPVADRG
;
A
#
# COMPACT_ATOMS: atom_id res chain seq x y z
N MET A 1 -7.72 17.76 30.45
CA MET A 1 -8.21 16.54 29.78
C MET A 1 -7.17 15.46 30.02
N PRO A 2 -7.41 14.47 30.91
CA PRO A 2 -6.48 13.34 31.01
C PRO A 2 -6.56 12.56 29.71
N ALA A 3 -5.41 12.21 29.15
CA ALA A 3 -5.33 11.41 27.95
C ALA A 3 -5.99 10.05 28.21
N ASP A 4 -6.58 9.49 27.15
CA ASP A 4 -7.14 8.15 27.11
C ASP A 4 -5.98 7.12 27.20
N ASP A 5 -5.36 7.02 28.38
CA ASP A 5 -4.19 6.16 28.64
C ASP A 5 -4.52 4.69 28.33
N SER A 6 -5.79 4.32 28.51
CA SER A 6 -6.31 2.99 28.16
C SER A 6 -6.19 2.70 26.65
N CYS A 7 -6.65 3.59 25.77
CA CYS A 7 -6.60 3.37 24.32
C CYS A 7 -5.14 3.25 23.83
N SER A 8 -4.27 4.13 24.31
CA SER A 8 -2.85 4.12 23.96
C SER A 8 -2.14 2.87 24.48
N ALA A 9 -2.45 2.43 25.70
CA ALA A 9 -1.91 1.20 26.27
C ALA A 9 -2.37 -0.05 25.47
N HIS A 10 -3.64 -0.12 25.06
CA HIS A 10 -4.14 -1.21 24.22
C HIS A 10 -3.47 -1.26 22.85
N LEU A 11 -3.26 -0.10 22.21
CA LEU A 11 -2.51 -0.01 20.96
C LEU A 11 -1.07 -0.49 21.14
N LEU A 12 -0.38 -0.07 22.20
CA LEU A 12 0.97 -0.50 22.51
C LEU A 12 1.06 -2.01 22.75
N ALA A 13 0.12 -2.59 23.51
CA ALA A 13 0.06 -4.03 23.74
C ALA A 13 -0.16 -4.82 22.43
N ALA A 14 -1.04 -4.32 21.54
CA ALA A 14 -1.26 -4.94 20.24
C ALA A 14 0.00 -4.87 19.35
N VAL A 15 0.71 -3.74 19.35
CA VAL A 15 1.99 -3.56 18.64
C VAL A 15 3.06 -4.49 19.21
N ALA A 16 3.19 -4.58 20.54
CA ALA A 16 4.15 -5.48 21.19
C ALA A 16 3.88 -6.95 20.85
N ASN A 17 2.62 -7.37 20.83
CA ASN A 17 2.22 -8.71 20.41
C ASN A 17 2.50 -8.97 18.91
N ALA A 18 2.31 -7.97 18.06
CA ALA A 18 2.63 -8.07 16.64
C ALA A 18 4.15 -8.18 16.39
N LEU A 19 4.96 -7.50 17.20
CA LEU A 19 6.42 -7.60 17.18
C LEU A 19 6.89 -8.99 17.64
N SER A 20 6.37 -9.48 18.78
CA SER A 20 6.77 -10.79 19.32
C SER A 20 6.35 -11.97 18.44
N SER A 21 5.19 -11.87 17.78
CA SER A 21 4.70 -12.88 16.84
C SER A 21 5.33 -12.80 15.44
N GLY A 22 6.18 -11.79 15.17
CA GLY A 22 6.76 -11.55 13.84
C GLY A 22 5.77 -11.00 12.80
N ALA A 23 4.51 -10.80 13.17
CA ALA A 23 3.47 -10.24 12.31
C ALA A 23 3.74 -8.77 11.92
N TRP A 24 4.56 -8.06 12.70
CA TRP A 24 4.95 -6.67 12.41
C TRP A 24 5.58 -6.50 11.03
N SER A 25 6.34 -7.50 10.55
CA SER A 25 6.95 -7.50 9.22
C SER A 25 5.96 -7.42 8.05
N ARG A 26 4.68 -7.75 8.30
CA ARG A 26 3.59 -7.67 7.32
C ARG A 26 2.96 -6.28 7.27
N LEU A 27 3.20 -5.43 8.27
CA LEU A 27 2.73 -4.05 8.26
C LEU A 27 3.68 -3.21 7.40
N LYS A 28 3.16 -2.66 6.31
CA LYS A 28 3.94 -1.90 5.32
C LYS A 28 3.26 -0.57 5.02
N THR A 29 4.02 0.37 4.47
CA THR A 29 3.49 1.64 3.98
C THR A 29 3.46 1.66 2.46
N CYS A 30 2.42 2.24 1.88
CA CYS A 30 2.32 2.39 0.43
C CYS A 30 3.30 3.46 -0.09
N GLY A 31 4.05 3.16 -1.16
CA GLY A 31 4.99 4.11 -1.75
C GLY A 31 4.33 5.39 -2.28
N ASP A 32 3.14 5.28 -2.88
CA ASP A 32 2.44 6.43 -3.48
C ASP A 32 1.73 7.33 -2.47
N CYS A 33 0.99 6.74 -1.52
CA CYS A 33 0.08 7.49 -0.65
C CYS A 33 0.46 7.43 0.83
N ARG A 34 1.58 6.78 1.18
CA ARG A 34 2.14 6.67 2.54
C ARG A 34 1.22 6.02 3.59
N TRP A 35 0.03 5.57 3.22
CA TRP A 35 -0.87 4.83 4.10
C TRP A 35 -0.26 3.51 4.56
N ALA A 36 -0.37 3.24 5.86
CA ALA A 36 -0.07 1.94 6.44
C ALA A 36 -1.13 0.91 6.04
N PHE A 37 -0.69 -0.29 5.69
CA PHE A 37 -1.56 -1.41 5.36
C PHE A 37 -0.94 -2.72 5.82
N TYR A 38 -1.79 -3.69 6.14
CA TYR A 38 -1.35 -5.03 6.51
C TYR A 38 -1.30 -5.96 5.29
N ASP A 39 -0.20 -6.68 5.15
CA ASP A 39 0.05 -7.65 4.08
C ASP A 39 -0.52 -9.03 4.45
N ASN A 40 -1.79 -9.21 4.12
CA ASN A 40 -2.53 -10.48 4.23
C ASN A 40 -2.16 -11.49 3.13
N THR A 41 -1.17 -11.22 2.28
CA THR A 41 -0.78 -12.18 1.25
C THR A 41 0.09 -13.29 1.83
N ARG A 42 -0.03 -14.49 1.25
CA ARG A 42 0.75 -15.67 1.66
C ARG A 42 2.27 -15.42 1.55
N ASN A 43 2.69 -14.72 0.49
CA ASN A 43 4.10 -14.45 0.18
C ASN A 43 4.59 -13.05 0.58
N VAL A 44 3.85 -12.31 1.42
CA VAL A 44 4.24 -10.96 1.88
C VAL A 44 4.65 -10.07 0.70
N SER A 45 3.89 -10.17 -0.40
CA SER A 45 4.22 -9.54 -1.70
C SER A 45 3.35 -8.33 -2.02
N LYS A 46 2.47 -7.91 -1.10
CA LYS A 46 1.62 -6.75 -1.31
C LYS A 46 2.46 -5.48 -1.26
N ARG A 47 2.42 -4.71 -2.35
CA ARG A 47 3.19 -3.46 -2.53
C ARG A 47 2.34 -2.19 -2.41
N TRP A 48 1.03 -2.31 -2.55
CA TRP A 48 0.09 -1.20 -2.58
C TRP A 48 -0.92 -1.31 -1.45
N CYS A 49 -1.39 -0.18 -0.92
CA CYS A 49 -2.39 -0.13 0.17
C CYS A 49 -3.64 -0.98 -0.13
N GLY A 50 -4.16 -0.88 -1.35
CA GLY A 50 -5.32 -1.62 -1.81
C GLY A 50 -5.63 -1.42 -3.28
N MET A 51 -6.57 -2.22 -3.79
CA MET A 51 -7.14 -2.07 -5.14
C MET A 51 -8.31 -1.07 -5.15
N THR A 52 -9.01 -0.95 -4.04
CA THR A 52 -10.14 -0.04 -3.83
C THR A 52 -9.77 1.03 -2.80
N LYS A 53 -10.58 2.09 -2.71
CA LYS A 53 -10.45 3.08 -1.63
C LYS A 53 -10.91 2.42 -0.32
N GLY A 54 -10.06 2.41 0.70
CA GLY A 54 -10.40 1.87 2.03
C GLY A 54 -11.18 2.82 2.94
N GLY A 55 -11.53 4.02 2.46
CA GLY A 55 -12.21 5.08 3.21
C GLY A 55 -12.35 6.34 2.36
N ALA A 56 -12.89 7.42 2.94
CA ALA A 56 -13.07 8.71 2.25
C ALA A 56 -11.73 9.28 1.74
N GLU A 57 -10.69 9.26 2.59
CA GLU A 57 -9.30 9.60 2.23
C GLU A 57 -8.53 8.46 1.56
N GLY A 58 -9.15 7.30 1.36
CA GLY A 58 -8.49 6.12 0.80
C GLY A 58 -8.11 6.31 -0.67
N ARG A 59 -6.96 5.77 -1.07
CA ARG A 59 -6.50 5.75 -2.46
C ARG A 59 -6.39 4.34 -3.00
N ALA A 60 -6.83 4.13 -4.24
CA ALA A 60 -6.79 2.85 -4.96
C ALA A 60 -5.43 2.64 -5.67
N CYS A 61 -4.31 2.72 -4.94
CA CYS A 61 -2.97 2.74 -5.54
C CYS A 61 -2.67 1.52 -6.42
N GLY A 62 -3.16 0.32 -6.07
CA GLY A 62 -2.96 -0.88 -6.89
C GLY A 62 -3.62 -0.79 -8.26
N THR A 63 -4.85 -0.27 -8.32
CA THR A 63 -5.57 -0.06 -9.58
C THR A 63 -4.94 1.06 -10.40
N ILE A 64 -4.52 2.15 -9.74
CA ILE A 64 -3.84 3.27 -10.39
C ILE A 64 -2.53 2.81 -11.03
N ALA A 65 -1.70 2.05 -10.30
CA ALA A 65 -0.46 1.48 -10.82
C ALA A 65 -0.72 0.55 -12.02
N LYS A 66 -1.76 -0.31 -11.94
CA LYS A 66 -2.16 -1.20 -13.04
C LYS A 66 -2.55 -0.42 -14.30
N VAL A 67 -3.39 0.62 -14.17
CA VAL A 67 -3.85 1.43 -15.30
C VAL A 67 -2.70 2.26 -15.89
N SER A 68 -1.82 2.82 -15.05
CA SER A 68 -0.63 3.56 -15.50
C SER A 68 0.27 2.68 -16.37
N ALA A 69 0.59 1.47 -15.90
CA ALA A 69 1.42 0.53 -16.66
C ALA A 69 0.76 0.09 -17.99
N PHE A 70 -0.57 -0.14 -17.99
CA PHE A 70 -1.30 -0.46 -19.21
C PHE A 70 -1.23 0.69 -20.24
N ARG A 71 -1.45 1.94 -19.80
CA ARG A 71 -1.38 3.13 -20.66
C ARG A 71 0.02 3.35 -21.21
N ALA A 72 1.06 3.19 -20.40
CA ALA A 72 2.45 3.32 -20.83
C ALA A 72 2.80 2.32 -21.95
N ARG A 73 2.38 1.06 -21.81
CA ARG A 73 2.57 0.03 -22.84
C ARG A 73 1.79 0.33 -24.12
N ALA A 74 0.56 0.82 -23.99
CA ALA A 74 -0.26 1.21 -25.14
C ALA A 74 0.34 2.41 -25.89
N ALA A 75 0.94 3.38 -25.18
CA ALA A 75 1.65 4.50 -25.78
C ALA A 75 2.91 4.04 -26.53
N ALA A 76 3.73 3.16 -25.93
CA ALA A 76 4.89 2.58 -26.58
C ALA A 76 4.53 1.81 -27.87
N LYS A 77 3.40 1.10 -27.88
CA LYS A 77 2.90 0.40 -29.08
C LYS A 77 2.38 1.35 -30.16
N LYS A 78 1.86 2.52 -29.78
CA LYS A 78 1.35 3.56 -30.69
C LYS A 78 2.45 4.44 -31.30
N SER A 79 3.69 4.30 -30.86
CA SER A 79 4.85 4.90 -31.54
C SER A 79 5.52 3.86 -32.45
N PRO A 80 5.01 3.54 -33.65
CA PRO A 80 5.90 3.08 -34.70
C PRO A 80 6.61 4.32 -35.26
N VAL A 81 7.94 4.31 -35.23
CA VAL A 81 8.82 5.16 -36.05
C VAL A 81 8.85 6.68 -35.76
N ALA A 82 9.96 7.12 -35.18
CA ALA A 82 10.61 8.39 -35.48
C ALA A 82 12.12 8.27 -35.21
N ASP A 83 12.74 7.22 -35.73
CA ASP A 83 14.19 7.18 -35.91
C ASP A 83 14.45 6.61 -37.31
N ARG A 84 14.61 7.54 -38.26
CA ARG A 84 15.29 7.36 -39.53
C ARG A 84 16.28 8.52 -39.61
N GLY A 85 17.50 8.26 -39.14
CA GLY A 85 18.71 8.96 -39.54
C GLY A 85 19.51 8.06 -40.46
#